data_AF-A0A1Q7AUG0-F1
#
_entry.id   AF-A0A1Q7AUG0-F1
#
_cell.length_a   1.000
_cell.length_b   1.000
_cell.length_c   1.000
_cell.angle_alpha   90.00
_cell.angle_beta   90.00
_cell.angle_gamma   90.00
#
_symmetry.space_group_name_H-M   'P 1'
#
loop_
_entity.id
_entity.type
_entity.pdbx_description
1 polymer ?
#
loop_
_entity_poly.entity_id
_entity_poly.type
_entity_poly.pdbx_seq_one_letter_code
_entity_poly.pdbx_strand_id
1 'polypeptide(L)'
;MSTWMRRSGLAGLGALAAALVVLGAAGPAAAQASGPPDRATDHGKRQWRFDDTAATVSDVARVIGADRLWSAGITGSGVGVALIDTGVVPVAGLRADHVVNGPDLSLDSQTDEALYLDTFGHGTHLAGIITGSGGIAPGTTLTSVKVGAYDGAVDVSQVIAALDWVVAHRNDDPKRPIRVVNLSYGTDGVQDYQVDPLTHAVENAWRAGIVVVAAAGNGGSDTPHLTNPAYDPYVLAVGAADTNGTVGTGDDVLTDFSSRGDDSRRPDLVAPGKSIVSLRDPGSYVDENNPTARVGDDLFKGSGTSQAAAVVSGAVSLLLQARPDLTPDEVKAALTRSASHVSVADPAVGAGELNLAKAVHTPVKNATQTWARSTGTGSLEASRGGAHLALDDVALAGENDLFGPFSTATWAAASSAGTAWVGGTWMGRELTGSSWAGSSWAAASWAGLHWSGTSWSGLHWSGLH
;
A
#
# COMPACT_ATOMS: atom_id res chain seq x y z
N MET A 1 12.79 -83.03 -31.82
CA MET A 1 14.03 -82.73 -32.58
C MET A 1 14.22 -81.22 -32.47
N SER A 2 15.33 -80.63 -32.02
CA SER A 2 16.61 -81.20 -31.57
C SER A 2 17.28 -80.32 -30.50
N THR A 3 17.90 -81.04 -29.58
CA THR A 3 18.87 -80.74 -28.51
C THR A 3 20.14 -79.95 -28.91
N TRP A 4 20.93 -79.62 -27.87
CA TRP A 4 22.36 -79.18 -27.81
C TRP A 4 22.58 -77.67 -27.51
N MET A 5 23.17 -77.17 -26.40
CA MET A 5 23.93 -77.66 -25.20
C MET A 5 25.46 -77.44 -25.24
N ARG A 6 25.98 -76.66 -24.24
CA ARG A 6 27.33 -76.61 -23.58
C ARG A 6 27.86 -75.16 -23.43
N ARG A 7 28.14 -74.62 -22.23
CA ARG A 7 29.23 -74.88 -21.23
C ARG A 7 30.58 -74.26 -21.67
N SER A 8 31.44 -73.61 -20.84
CA SER A 8 31.58 -73.54 -19.37
C SER A 8 32.38 -72.27 -18.92
N GLY A 9 32.37 -71.91 -17.63
CA GLY A 9 33.33 -70.95 -17.04
C GLY A 9 33.14 -70.68 -15.53
N LEU A 10 34.02 -71.21 -14.68
CA LEU A 10 34.14 -70.98 -13.22
C LEU A 10 34.93 -69.68 -12.93
N ALA A 11 35.05 -69.12 -11.71
CA ALA A 11 34.29 -69.11 -10.44
C ALA A 11 34.96 -68.04 -9.52
N GLY A 12 34.26 -67.51 -8.51
CA GLY A 12 34.85 -66.59 -7.51
C GLY A 12 33.88 -66.27 -6.37
N LEU A 13 34.24 -66.66 -5.14
CA LEU A 13 33.39 -66.57 -3.94
C LEU A 13 33.61 -65.26 -3.17
N GLY A 14 32.53 -64.70 -2.61
CA GLY A 14 32.56 -63.59 -1.66
C GLY A 14 31.29 -63.56 -0.78
N ALA A 15 31.46 -63.76 0.53
CA ALA A 15 30.40 -63.86 1.55
C ALA A 15 30.86 -63.06 2.79
N LEU A 16 30.03 -62.58 3.74
CA LEU A 16 28.63 -62.80 4.18
C LEU A 16 28.16 -61.42 4.77
N ALA A 17 26.92 -61.10 5.17
CA ALA A 17 25.67 -61.83 5.41
C ALA A 17 24.44 -60.88 5.29
N ALA A 18 23.25 -61.35 5.66
CA ALA A 18 22.14 -60.52 6.17
C ALA A 18 21.82 -60.95 7.61
N ALA A 19 21.52 -59.99 8.50
CA ALA A 19 21.06 -60.27 9.86
C ALA A 19 19.97 -59.26 10.30
N LEU A 20 18.90 -59.81 10.88
CA LEU A 20 17.68 -59.13 11.28
C LEU A 20 17.60 -59.13 12.81
N VAL A 21 17.32 -58.00 13.47
CA VAL A 21 16.77 -57.99 14.86
C VAL A 21 15.70 -56.91 15.02
N VAL A 22 14.73 -57.24 15.87
CA VAL A 22 13.37 -56.72 16.04
C VAL A 22 13.25 -55.68 17.17
N LEU A 23 12.35 -54.70 16.95
CA LEU A 23 11.62 -53.79 17.86
C LEU A 23 12.22 -53.29 19.19
N GLY A 24 12.11 -51.96 19.36
CA GLY A 24 11.85 -51.29 20.65
C GLY A 24 11.01 -50.03 20.40
N ALA A 25 9.91 -49.83 21.13
CA ALA A 25 9.02 -48.69 20.96
C ALA A 25 9.37 -47.55 21.94
N ALA A 26 9.42 -46.31 21.44
CA ALA A 26 9.46 -45.08 22.22
C ALA A 26 8.67 -43.99 21.48
N GLY A 27 8.08 -43.05 22.23
CA GLY A 27 7.13 -42.06 21.71
C GLY A 27 7.75 -40.94 20.84
N PRO A 28 6.94 -39.94 20.43
CA PRO A 28 7.41 -38.87 19.57
C PRO A 28 8.47 -38.03 20.29
N ALA A 29 9.70 -38.07 19.78
CA ALA A 29 10.73 -37.12 20.17
C ALA A 29 10.31 -35.75 19.60
N ALA A 30 10.18 -34.75 20.47
CA ALA A 30 9.90 -33.38 20.07
C ALA A 30 11.01 -32.90 19.13
N ALA A 31 10.65 -32.59 17.88
CA ALA A 31 11.55 -31.87 16.99
C ALA A 31 11.82 -30.49 17.63
N GLN A 32 13.07 -30.25 18.03
CA GLN A 32 13.48 -28.93 18.46
C GLN A 32 13.30 -27.99 17.27
N ALA A 33 12.56 -26.90 17.46
CA ALA A 33 12.39 -25.88 16.45
C ALA A 33 13.77 -25.32 16.09
N SER A 34 14.21 -25.55 14.85
CA SER A 34 15.24 -24.73 14.23
C SER A 34 14.66 -23.33 14.07
N GLY A 35 15.40 -22.32 14.55
CA GLY A 35 14.98 -20.92 14.47
C GLY A 35 14.83 -20.43 13.02
N PRO A 36 14.27 -19.23 12.82
CA PRO A 36 14.17 -18.64 11.49
C PRO A 36 15.57 -18.52 10.86
N PRO A 37 15.70 -18.75 9.54
CA PRO A 37 16.99 -18.67 8.86
C PRO A 37 17.52 -17.22 8.85
N ASP A 38 18.83 -17.07 8.99
CA ASP A 38 19.53 -15.77 8.89
C ASP A 38 19.16 -15.06 7.56
N ARG A 39 18.42 -13.96 7.65
CA ARG A 39 18.09 -13.08 6.52
C ARG A 39 18.91 -11.80 6.59
N ALA A 40 20.13 -11.86 6.08
CA ALA A 40 21.03 -10.71 5.97
C ALA A 40 21.82 -10.73 4.65
N THR A 41 21.11 -10.64 3.53
CA THR A 41 21.67 -10.22 2.24
C THR A 41 21.34 -8.74 2.01
N ASP A 42 22.34 -7.96 1.60
CA ASP A 42 22.30 -6.50 1.48
C ASP A 42 21.53 -6.07 0.22
N HIS A 43 20.20 -6.14 0.29
CA HIS A 43 19.30 -5.64 -0.76
C HIS A 43 19.02 -4.14 -0.55
N GLY A 44 18.94 -3.38 -1.65
CA GLY A 44 18.97 -1.92 -1.68
C GLY A 44 18.07 -1.25 -0.64
N LYS A 45 18.69 -0.49 0.27
CA LYS A 45 18.04 -0.01 1.49
C LYS A 45 16.86 0.93 1.19
N ARG A 46 15.63 0.41 1.33
CA ARG A 46 14.42 1.20 1.61
C ARG A 46 14.51 1.76 3.04
N GLN A 47 15.43 2.69 3.29
CA GLN A 47 15.64 3.23 4.63
C GLN A 47 14.40 3.96 5.13
N TRP A 48 13.85 3.47 6.23
CA TRP A 48 12.86 4.19 7.02
C TRP A 48 13.52 5.49 7.55
N ARG A 49 13.05 6.65 7.08
CA ARG A 49 13.70 7.95 7.35
C ARG A 49 13.07 8.63 8.57
N PHE A 50 13.89 9.24 9.41
CA PHE A 50 13.51 10.10 10.54
C PHE A 50 14.74 10.88 11.01
N ASP A 51 14.53 11.97 11.75
CA ASP A 51 15.59 12.70 12.46
C ASP A 51 15.24 12.83 13.95
N ASP A 52 15.93 13.69 14.71
CA ASP A 52 15.66 13.89 16.15
C ASP A 52 14.39 14.71 16.44
N THR A 53 13.82 15.41 15.45
CA THR A 53 12.55 16.15 15.62
C THR A 53 11.38 15.19 15.77
N ALA A 54 10.20 15.68 16.19
CA ALA A 54 8.99 14.88 16.28
C ALA A 54 7.75 15.78 16.15
N ALA A 55 6.86 15.45 15.22
CA ALA A 55 5.54 16.05 15.10
C ALA A 55 4.48 14.98 15.43
N THR A 56 3.66 15.20 16.45
CA THR A 56 2.54 14.29 16.73
C THR A 56 1.41 14.55 15.73
N VAL A 57 0.55 13.56 15.49
CA VAL A 57 -0.63 13.78 14.61
C VAL A 57 -1.55 14.88 15.14
N SER A 58 -1.55 15.14 16.46
CA SER A 58 -2.25 16.28 17.07
C SER A 58 -1.62 17.64 16.78
N ASP A 59 -0.33 17.71 16.46
CA ASP A 59 0.35 18.92 16.01
C ASP A 59 0.02 19.16 14.54
N VAL A 60 0.17 18.12 13.71
CA VAL A 60 -0.22 18.11 12.29
C VAL A 60 -1.69 18.53 12.10
N ALA A 61 -2.60 18.00 12.91
CA ALA A 61 -4.01 18.36 12.87
C ALA A 61 -4.25 19.86 13.10
N ARG A 62 -3.42 20.53 13.91
CA ARG A 62 -3.50 21.98 14.17
C ARG A 62 -2.88 22.80 13.04
N VAL A 63 -1.79 22.30 12.42
CA VAL A 63 -1.17 22.91 11.22
C VAL A 63 -2.19 22.99 10.08
N ILE A 64 -2.83 21.87 9.75
CA ILE A 64 -3.77 21.80 8.61
C ILE A 64 -5.16 22.34 8.97
N GLY A 65 -5.46 22.50 10.26
CA GLY A 65 -6.73 23.00 10.79
C GLY A 65 -7.85 21.97 10.94
N ALA A 66 -7.50 20.68 11.04
CA ALA A 66 -8.43 19.57 11.31
C ALA A 66 -9.02 19.63 12.73
N ASP A 67 -8.27 20.15 13.71
CA ASP A 67 -8.72 20.39 15.09
C ASP A 67 -10.01 21.23 15.18
N ARG A 68 -10.16 22.20 14.26
CA ARG A 68 -11.35 23.04 14.13
C ARG A 68 -12.57 22.27 13.63
N LEU A 69 -12.35 21.28 12.76
CA LEU A 69 -13.40 20.40 12.25
C LEU A 69 -13.83 19.40 13.33
N TRP A 70 -12.88 18.83 14.08
CA TRP A 70 -13.18 17.97 15.24
C TRP A 70 -14.04 18.71 16.27
N SER A 71 -13.71 19.97 16.54
CA SER A 71 -14.47 20.87 17.44
C SER A 71 -15.92 21.14 16.95
N ALA A 72 -16.20 20.94 15.67
CA ALA A 72 -17.52 21.02 15.06
C ALA A 72 -18.21 19.64 14.92
N GLY A 73 -17.64 18.57 15.49
CA GLY A 73 -18.15 17.19 15.39
C GLY A 73 -17.84 16.48 14.05
N ILE A 74 -16.95 17.05 13.24
CA ILE A 74 -16.52 16.49 11.96
C ILE A 74 -15.24 15.69 12.21
N THR A 75 -15.32 14.37 12.08
CA THR A 75 -14.29 13.39 12.44
C THR A 75 -13.95 12.41 11.31
N GLY A 76 -14.62 12.50 10.16
CA GLY A 76 -14.54 11.56 9.04
C GLY A 76 -15.66 10.53 9.00
N SER A 77 -16.59 10.55 9.97
CA SER A 77 -17.67 9.57 10.05
C SER A 77 -18.62 9.62 8.85
N GLY A 78 -18.97 8.43 8.35
CA GLY A 78 -19.72 8.25 7.11
C GLY A 78 -18.86 8.17 5.85
N VAL A 79 -17.53 8.30 5.98
CA VAL A 79 -16.56 8.15 4.89
C VAL A 79 -15.73 6.89 5.09
N GLY A 80 -15.46 6.17 4.00
CA GLY A 80 -14.53 5.06 3.94
C GLY A 80 -13.22 5.44 3.23
N VAL A 81 -12.10 4.97 3.77
CA VAL A 81 -10.75 5.10 3.20
C VAL A 81 -10.20 3.71 2.92
N ALA A 82 -9.85 3.39 1.68
CA ALA A 82 -9.00 2.23 1.39
C ALA A 82 -7.54 2.62 1.56
N LEU A 83 -6.78 1.83 2.32
CA LEU A 83 -5.33 1.95 2.46
C LEU A 83 -4.71 0.76 1.73
N ILE A 84 -4.07 1.03 0.58
CA ILE A 84 -3.40 0.01 -0.23
C ILE A 84 -1.92 0.02 0.16
N ASP A 85 -1.51 -0.92 1.04
CA ASP A 85 -0.22 -0.85 1.74
C ASP A 85 0.25 -2.23 2.26
N THR A 86 1.11 -2.30 3.30
CA THR A 86 1.69 -3.54 3.85
C THR A 86 0.78 -4.33 4.81
N GLY A 87 -0.44 -3.84 5.06
CA GLY A 87 -1.39 -4.40 6.01
C GLY A 87 -1.67 -3.45 7.18
N VAL A 88 -2.50 -3.89 8.13
CA VAL A 88 -2.78 -3.13 9.37
C VAL A 88 -3.00 -4.12 10.51
N VAL A 89 -2.22 -4.01 11.58
CA VAL A 89 -2.32 -4.87 12.78
C VAL A 89 -3.14 -4.21 13.92
N PRO A 90 -3.81 -4.97 14.81
CA PRO A 90 -4.44 -4.41 16.00
C PRO A 90 -3.40 -3.94 17.02
N VAL A 91 -3.37 -2.63 17.24
CA VAL A 91 -2.45 -1.99 18.20
C VAL A 91 -3.21 -0.99 19.08
N ALA A 92 -2.63 -0.68 20.24
CA ALA A 92 -3.18 0.34 21.13
C ALA A 92 -3.35 1.67 20.37
N GLY A 93 -4.48 2.34 20.58
CA GLY A 93 -4.83 3.56 19.84
C GLY A 93 -5.52 3.32 18.49
N LEU A 94 -5.53 2.12 17.91
CA LEU A 94 -6.33 1.83 16.72
C LEU A 94 -7.73 1.31 17.09
N ARG A 95 -8.77 1.90 16.51
CA ARG A 95 -10.17 1.54 16.80
C ARG A 95 -10.60 0.33 15.97
N ALA A 96 -10.75 -0.82 16.63
CA ALA A 96 -11.18 -2.06 15.99
C ALA A 96 -12.53 -1.96 15.25
N ASP A 97 -13.49 -1.18 15.73
CA ASP A 97 -14.77 -0.97 15.05
C ASP A 97 -14.68 -0.09 13.79
N HIS A 98 -13.53 0.54 13.56
CA HIS A 98 -13.25 1.45 12.44
C HIS A 98 -12.27 0.86 11.41
N VAL A 99 -11.72 -0.34 11.62
CA VAL A 99 -10.80 -0.99 10.68
C VAL A 99 -11.43 -2.31 10.20
N VAL A 100 -11.51 -2.45 8.88
CA VAL A 100 -12.02 -3.62 8.18
C VAL A 100 -10.88 -4.12 7.28
N ASN A 101 -10.65 -5.43 7.21
CA ASN A 101 -9.69 -5.99 6.27
C ASN A 101 -10.31 -5.99 4.86
N GLY A 102 -9.56 -5.62 3.84
CA GLY A 102 -9.86 -5.89 2.44
C GLY A 102 -9.25 -7.25 2.03
N PRO A 103 -8.94 -7.47 0.75
CA PRO A 103 -8.19 -8.64 0.32
C PRO A 103 -6.73 -8.53 0.77
N ASP A 104 -6.12 -9.67 1.05
CA ASP A 104 -4.67 -9.80 1.18
C ASP A 104 -4.11 -10.32 -0.13
N LEU A 105 -3.63 -9.38 -0.95
CA LEU A 105 -3.00 -9.63 -2.23
C LEU A 105 -1.47 -9.72 -2.10
N SER A 106 -0.91 -9.73 -0.89
CA SER A 106 0.53 -9.90 -0.68
C SER A 106 0.98 -11.36 -0.80
N LEU A 107 2.30 -11.56 -0.83
CA LEU A 107 2.92 -12.88 -0.75
C LEU A 107 2.83 -13.49 0.66
N ASP A 108 2.58 -12.69 1.70
CA ASP A 108 2.40 -13.17 3.08
C ASP A 108 1.10 -13.98 3.25
N SER A 109 0.13 -13.78 2.36
CA SER A 109 -1.17 -14.47 2.31
C SER A 109 -1.09 -16.01 2.20
N GLN A 110 0.11 -16.55 1.98
CA GLN A 110 0.40 -17.98 1.91
C GLN A 110 0.58 -18.63 3.31
N THR A 111 0.57 -17.84 4.38
CA THR A 111 0.74 -18.29 5.77
C THR A 111 -0.33 -17.70 6.69
N ASP A 112 -1.00 -18.55 7.48
CA ASP A 112 -2.06 -18.14 8.41
C ASP A 112 -1.55 -17.15 9.48
N GLU A 113 -0.26 -17.25 9.85
CA GLU A 113 0.37 -16.40 10.87
C GLU A 113 0.59 -14.95 10.44
N ALA A 114 0.62 -14.68 9.14
CA ALA A 114 0.85 -13.34 8.57
C ALA A 114 -0.39 -12.76 7.85
N LEU A 115 -1.41 -13.59 7.61
CA LEU A 115 -2.59 -13.25 6.83
C LEU A 115 -3.37 -12.07 7.41
N TYR A 116 -3.58 -11.04 6.58
CA TYR A 116 -4.17 -9.73 6.95
C TYR A 116 -3.41 -8.90 7.99
N LEU A 117 -2.30 -9.38 8.54
CA LEU A 117 -1.49 -8.61 9.48
C LEU A 117 -0.54 -7.68 8.74
N ASP A 118 -0.21 -6.56 9.36
CA ASP A 118 0.99 -5.84 8.96
C ASP A 118 2.21 -6.62 9.48
N THR A 119 3.19 -6.75 8.60
CA THR A 119 4.42 -7.54 8.81
C THR A 119 5.65 -6.67 8.56
N PHE A 120 5.47 -5.60 7.77
CA PHE A 120 6.49 -4.59 7.50
C PHE A 120 6.38 -3.40 8.47
N GLY A 121 5.16 -2.99 8.84
CA GLY A 121 4.86 -1.95 9.84
C GLY A 121 4.50 -0.56 9.28
N HIS A 122 4.55 -0.36 7.97
CA HIS A 122 4.27 0.94 7.33
C HIS A 122 2.76 1.21 7.27
N GLY A 123 1.95 0.24 6.85
CA GLY A 123 0.50 0.41 6.76
C GLY A 123 -0.16 0.71 8.11
N THR A 124 0.30 0.08 9.20
CA THR A 124 -0.16 0.39 10.57
C THR A 124 0.22 1.80 11.00
N HIS A 125 1.42 2.25 10.66
CA HIS A 125 1.85 3.64 10.91
C HIS A 125 0.98 4.65 10.14
N LEU A 126 0.63 4.38 8.87
CA LEU A 126 -0.27 5.25 8.09
C LEU A 126 -1.74 5.17 8.58
N ALA A 127 -2.21 3.99 8.98
CA ALA A 127 -3.52 3.81 9.60
C ALA A 127 -3.66 4.67 10.86
N GLY A 128 -2.60 4.75 11.67
CA GLY A 128 -2.54 5.66 12.82
C GLY A 128 -2.70 7.13 12.46
N ILE A 129 -2.06 7.60 11.37
CA ILE A 129 -2.18 8.97 10.88
C ILE A 129 -3.60 9.25 10.38
N ILE A 130 -4.20 8.30 9.64
CA ILE A 130 -5.54 8.47 9.04
C ILE A 130 -6.64 8.40 10.11
N THR A 131 -6.71 7.33 10.89
CA THR A 131 -7.87 6.96 11.72
C THR A 131 -7.54 6.56 13.16
N GLY A 132 -6.28 6.66 13.59
CA GLY A 132 -5.88 6.37 14.96
C GLY A 132 -6.58 7.26 15.99
N SER A 133 -6.43 6.92 17.27
CA SER A 133 -6.92 7.73 18.39
C SER A 133 -6.08 9.01 18.51
N GLY A 134 -6.53 10.08 17.86
CA GLY A 134 -5.75 11.30 17.62
C GLY A 134 -5.21 11.44 16.19
N GLY A 135 -5.54 10.51 15.29
CA GLY A 135 -5.34 10.62 13.85
C GLY A 135 -6.18 11.74 13.23
N ILE A 136 -5.92 12.09 11.96
CA ILE A 136 -6.56 13.22 11.28
C ILE A 136 -8.08 13.04 11.15
N ALA A 137 -8.56 11.83 10.84
CA ALA A 137 -9.98 11.50 10.69
C ALA A 137 -10.36 10.29 11.56
N PRO A 138 -10.40 10.44 12.91
CA PRO A 138 -10.57 9.31 13.84
C PRO A 138 -11.95 8.66 13.78
N GLY A 139 -12.91 9.30 13.10
CA GLY A 139 -14.26 8.83 12.84
C GLY A 139 -14.45 8.11 11.50
N THR A 140 -13.46 8.11 10.62
CA THR A 140 -13.52 7.42 9.31
C THR A 140 -13.48 5.90 9.50
N THR A 141 -13.81 5.14 8.45
CA THR A 141 -13.59 3.68 8.45
C THR A 141 -12.52 3.32 7.43
N LEU A 142 -11.49 2.62 7.88
CA LEU A 142 -10.35 2.20 7.09
C LEU A 142 -10.59 0.78 6.57
N THR A 143 -10.35 0.58 5.28
CA THR A 143 -10.26 -0.74 4.65
C THR A 143 -8.80 -1.04 4.38
N SER A 144 -8.21 -1.99 5.10
CA SER A 144 -6.81 -2.42 4.96
C SER A 144 -6.68 -3.36 3.75
N VAL A 145 -6.16 -2.86 2.63
CA VAL A 145 -5.94 -3.65 1.41
C VAL A 145 -4.45 -3.98 1.33
N LYS A 146 -4.07 -5.19 1.76
CA LYS A 146 -2.66 -5.58 1.87
C LYS A 146 -2.12 -6.02 0.51
N VAL A 147 -1.03 -5.39 0.08
CA VAL A 147 -0.30 -5.71 -1.16
C VAL A 147 1.19 -5.97 -0.89
N GLY A 148 1.76 -5.32 0.14
CA GLY A 148 3.16 -5.50 0.53
C GLY A 148 3.37 -6.71 1.44
N ALA A 149 4.44 -7.46 1.17
CA ALA A 149 4.94 -8.56 2.00
C ALA A 149 5.78 -8.05 3.21
N TYR A 150 6.32 -8.95 4.02
CA TYR A 150 7.15 -8.66 5.22
C TYR A 150 8.32 -7.68 4.99
N ASP A 151 8.97 -7.69 3.84
CA ASP A 151 10.07 -6.76 3.47
C ASP A 151 9.58 -5.51 2.69
N GLY A 152 8.27 -5.36 2.56
CA GLY A 152 7.62 -4.34 1.74
C GLY A 152 7.62 -4.64 0.23
N ALA A 153 8.04 -5.84 -0.20
CA ALA A 153 7.99 -6.22 -1.61
C ALA A 153 6.54 -6.28 -2.13
N VAL A 154 6.31 -5.68 -3.31
CA VAL A 154 5.01 -5.58 -3.98
C VAL A 154 5.23 -5.35 -5.49
N ASP A 155 4.46 -6.05 -6.32
CA ASP A 155 4.36 -5.82 -7.76
C ASP A 155 3.27 -4.82 -8.13
N VAL A 156 3.49 -4.08 -9.22
CA VAL A 156 2.49 -3.18 -9.77
C VAL A 156 1.17 -3.90 -10.12
N SER A 157 1.20 -5.18 -10.52
CA SER A 157 -0.02 -5.95 -10.81
C SER A 157 -0.89 -6.18 -9.56
N GLN A 158 -0.29 -6.33 -8.37
CA GLN A 158 -1.02 -6.47 -7.11
C GLN A 158 -1.73 -5.16 -6.74
N VAL A 159 -1.08 -4.01 -7.00
CA VAL A 159 -1.67 -2.68 -6.78
C VAL A 159 -2.81 -2.41 -7.76
N ILE A 160 -2.67 -2.80 -9.02
CA ILE A 160 -3.74 -2.73 -10.03
C ILE A 160 -4.95 -3.59 -9.60
N ALA A 161 -4.72 -4.83 -9.17
CA ALA A 161 -5.78 -5.71 -8.66
C ALA A 161 -6.46 -5.15 -7.39
N ALA A 162 -5.70 -4.53 -6.48
CA ALA A 162 -6.23 -3.84 -5.31
C ALA A 162 -7.14 -2.65 -5.68
N LEU A 163 -6.76 -1.85 -6.69
CA LEU A 163 -7.57 -0.74 -7.18
C LEU A 163 -8.88 -1.22 -7.82
N ASP A 164 -8.85 -2.28 -8.64
CA ASP A 164 -10.05 -2.91 -9.18
C ASP A 164 -10.97 -3.44 -8.07
N TRP A 165 -10.42 -4.09 -7.04
CA TRP A 165 -11.20 -4.55 -5.88
C TRP A 165 -11.87 -3.38 -5.15
N VAL A 166 -11.12 -2.31 -4.87
CA VAL A 166 -11.65 -1.11 -4.21
C VAL A 166 -12.77 -0.49 -5.03
N VAL A 167 -12.62 -0.38 -6.35
CA VAL A 167 -13.67 0.11 -7.24
C VAL A 167 -14.91 -0.78 -7.17
N ALA A 168 -14.75 -2.10 -7.24
CA ALA A 168 -15.87 -3.04 -7.21
C ALA A 168 -16.67 -2.96 -5.89
N HIS A 169 -15.99 -2.92 -4.74
CA HIS A 169 -16.61 -3.04 -3.41
C HIS A 169 -16.87 -1.69 -2.71
N ARG A 170 -16.62 -0.55 -3.37
CA ARG A 170 -16.72 0.80 -2.78
C ARG A 170 -18.05 1.15 -2.11
N ASN A 171 -19.14 0.45 -2.44
CA ASN A 171 -20.48 0.71 -1.92
C ASN A 171 -21.06 -0.45 -1.07
N ASP A 172 -20.25 -1.46 -0.75
CA ASP A 172 -20.70 -2.66 -0.02
C ASP A 172 -21.13 -2.34 1.42
N ASP A 173 -20.47 -1.36 2.05
CA ASP A 173 -21.06 -0.61 3.17
C ASP A 173 -21.62 0.74 2.68
N PRO A 174 -22.92 0.84 2.34
CA PRO A 174 -23.51 2.08 1.85
C PRO A 174 -23.62 3.18 2.94
N LYS A 175 -23.32 2.88 4.21
CA LYS A 175 -23.23 3.89 5.28
C LYS A 175 -21.82 4.46 5.40
N ARG A 176 -20.82 3.76 4.87
CA ARG A 176 -19.39 4.11 4.95
C ARG A 176 -18.68 3.77 3.62
N PRO A 177 -19.18 4.29 2.48
CA PRO A 177 -18.63 3.93 1.17
C PRO A 177 -17.17 4.37 1.07
N ILE A 178 -16.36 3.59 0.35
CA ILE A 178 -14.97 3.96 0.06
C ILE A 178 -15.01 5.16 -0.88
N ARG A 179 -14.62 6.33 -0.36
CA ARG A 179 -14.55 7.60 -1.10
C ARG A 179 -13.12 8.14 -1.20
N VAL A 180 -12.17 7.49 -0.53
CA VAL A 180 -10.74 7.86 -0.55
C VAL A 180 -9.90 6.60 -0.74
N VAL A 181 -8.87 6.67 -1.56
CA VAL A 181 -7.75 5.71 -1.59
C VAL A 181 -6.51 6.45 -1.12
N ASN A 182 -5.86 5.94 -0.08
CA ASN A 182 -4.47 6.24 0.19
C ASN A 182 -3.61 5.23 -0.58
N LEU A 183 -2.72 5.74 -1.43
CA LEU A 183 -1.73 4.94 -2.14
C LEU A 183 -0.34 5.50 -1.86
N SER A 184 0.25 5.02 -0.77
CA SER A 184 1.60 5.40 -0.31
C SER A 184 2.68 4.51 -0.92
N TYR A 185 2.54 4.28 -2.23
CA TYR A 185 3.35 3.42 -3.08
C TYR A 185 3.66 4.17 -4.38
N GLY A 186 4.77 3.84 -5.02
CA GLY A 186 4.96 4.16 -6.41
C GLY A 186 6.17 3.51 -7.06
N THR A 187 6.21 3.58 -8.38
CA THR A 187 7.31 3.08 -9.23
C THR A 187 8.05 4.24 -9.91
N ASP A 188 9.26 3.95 -10.38
CA ASP A 188 10.06 4.83 -11.23
C ASP A 188 9.83 4.55 -12.74
N GLY A 189 8.75 3.86 -13.09
CA GLY A 189 8.35 3.64 -14.48
C GLY A 189 8.19 4.97 -15.23
N VAL A 190 8.78 5.07 -16.43
CA VAL A 190 8.86 6.34 -17.20
C VAL A 190 7.99 6.35 -18.47
N GLN A 191 7.07 5.40 -18.62
CA GLN A 191 6.12 5.44 -19.73
C GLN A 191 5.09 6.55 -19.56
N ASP A 192 4.50 7.00 -20.68
CA ASP A 192 3.49 8.06 -20.65
C ASP A 192 2.26 7.61 -19.86
N TYR A 193 1.78 8.47 -18.95
CA TYR A 193 0.58 8.21 -18.16
C TYR A 193 -0.65 7.92 -19.03
N GLN A 194 -0.68 8.37 -20.30
CA GLN A 194 -1.76 8.12 -21.26
C GLN A 194 -1.82 6.67 -21.76
N VAL A 195 -0.85 5.82 -21.42
CA VAL A 195 -0.90 4.37 -21.73
C VAL A 195 -0.72 3.48 -20.50
N ASP A 196 -0.13 4.00 -19.42
CA ASP A 196 0.23 3.22 -18.24
C ASP A 196 -0.99 2.52 -17.58
N PRO A 197 -0.92 1.20 -17.29
CA PRO A 197 -2.03 0.47 -16.66
C PRO A 197 -2.26 0.84 -15.18
N LEU A 198 -1.24 1.23 -14.42
CA LEU A 198 -1.41 1.70 -13.04
C LEU A 198 -2.15 3.05 -13.01
N THR A 199 -1.83 3.97 -13.94
CA THR A 199 -2.58 5.23 -14.09
C THR A 199 -4.02 4.99 -14.52
N HIS A 200 -4.28 4.05 -15.44
CA HIS A 200 -5.63 3.65 -15.82
C HIS A 200 -6.45 3.11 -14.64
N ALA A 201 -5.82 2.34 -13.75
CA ALA A 201 -6.49 1.81 -12.56
C ALA A 201 -6.89 2.93 -11.57
N VAL A 202 -6.02 3.90 -11.32
CA VAL A 202 -6.36 5.06 -10.45
C VAL A 202 -7.35 6.02 -11.12
N GLU A 203 -7.31 6.22 -12.44
CA GLU A 203 -8.33 6.97 -13.17
C GLU A 203 -9.71 6.30 -13.10
N ASN A 204 -9.78 4.97 -13.14
CA ASN A 204 -11.02 4.23 -12.95
C ASN A 204 -11.57 4.40 -11.52
N ALA A 205 -10.70 4.41 -10.49
CA ALA A 205 -11.10 4.77 -9.12
C ALA A 205 -11.58 6.23 -9.01
N TRP A 206 -10.87 7.17 -9.62
CA TRP A 206 -11.25 8.58 -9.68
C TRP A 206 -12.65 8.78 -10.27
N ARG A 207 -12.89 8.17 -11.45
CA ARG A 207 -14.19 8.19 -12.13
C ARG A 207 -15.29 7.46 -11.37
N ALA A 208 -14.95 6.50 -10.50
CA ALA A 208 -15.90 5.78 -9.67
C ALA A 208 -16.40 6.59 -8.44
N GLY A 209 -15.89 7.82 -8.25
CA GLY A 209 -16.26 8.74 -7.16
C GLY A 209 -15.30 8.74 -5.97
N ILE A 210 -14.11 8.13 -6.14
CA ILE A 210 -13.10 7.91 -5.10
C ILE A 210 -11.94 8.90 -5.30
N VAL A 211 -11.58 9.65 -4.29
CA VAL A 211 -10.39 10.53 -4.30
C VAL A 211 -9.15 9.66 -4.13
N VAL A 212 -8.31 9.55 -5.14
CA VAL A 212 -7.01 8.87 -5.04
C VAL A 212 -5.96 9.88 -4.56
N VAL A 213 -5.34 9.58 -3.43
CA VAL A 213 -4.26 10.37 -2.81
C VAL A 213 -2.97 9.57 -2.92
N ALA A 214 -2.04 10.04 -3.76
CA ALA A 214 -0.80 9.36 -4.08
C ALA A 214 0.41 10.10 -3.53
N ALA A 215 1.36 9.36 -2.94
CA ALA A 215 2.64 9.91 -2.50
C ALA A 215 3.51 10.34 -3.69
N ALA A 216 4.09 11.54 -3.66
CA ALA A 216 4.88 12.08 -4.75
C ALA A 216 6.21 11.33 -5.04
N GLY A 217 6.73 10.61 -4.05
CA GLY A 217 8.02 9.92 -4.09
C GLY A 217 9.03 10.49 -3.08
N ASN A 218 10.04 9.68 -2.73
CA ASN A 218 11.07 10.03 -1.73
C ASN A 218 12.48 10.19 -2.34
N GLY A 219 12.55 10.50 -3.64
CA GLY A 219 13.78 10.64 -4.43
C GLY A 219 14.35 12.06 -4.50
N GLY A 220 13.70 13.03 -3.85
CA GLY A 220 14.21 14.40 -3.74
C GLY A 220 14.50 15.07 -5.09
N SER A 221 15.71 15.63 -5.21
CA SER A 221 16.22 16.23 -6.45
C SER A 221 16.92 15.23 -7.38
N ASP A 222 17.11 13.98 -6.96
CA ASP A 222 17.79 12.95 -7.75
C ASP A 222 16.84 12.27 -8.75
N THR A 223 15.53 12.29 -8.46
CA THR A 223 14.47 11.83 -9.38
C THR A 223 13.89 13.00 -10.18
N PRO A 224 13.97 13.00 -11.52
CA PRO A 224 13.45 14.08 -12.36
C PRO A 224 11.91 14.08 -12.49
N HIS A 225 11.24 12.98 -12.15
CA HIS A 225 9.79 12.82 -12.23
C HIS A 225 9.21 12.48 -10.86
N LEU A 226 7.88 12.65 -10.70
CA LEU A 226 7.16 12.01 -9.61
C LEU A 226 7.09 10.50 -9.84
N THR A 227 7.02 9.72 -8.76
CA THR A 227 6.76 8.27 -8.88
C THR A 227 5.36 8.03 -9.42
N ASN A 228 5.18 7.01 -10.27
CA ASN A 228 3.87 6.60 -10.72
C ASN A 228 3.11 5.89 -9.58
N PRO A 229 1.82 6.20 -9.34
CA PRO A 229 0.92 6.95 -10.20
C PRO A 229 0.76 8.44 -9.83
N ALA A 230 1.54 9.01 -8.91
CA ALA A 230 1.44 10.45 -8.61
C ALA A 230 1.78 11.35 -9.82
N TYR A 231 2.49 10.81 -10.82
CA TYR A 231 2.70 11.49 -12.09
C TYR A 231 1.40 11.66 -12.92
N ASP A 232 0.36 10.84 -12.72
CA ASP A 232 -0.95 11.07 -13.32
C ASP A 232 -1.52 12.43 -12.85
N PRO A 233 -1.90 13.34 -13.77
CA PRO A 233 -2.46 14.63 -13.40
C PRO A 233 -3.91 14.55 -12.88
N TYR A 234 -4.63 13.42 -12.99
CA TYR A 234 -5.96 13.25 -12.36
C TYR A 234 -5.89 13.10 -10.84
N VAL A 235 -5.02 12.21 -10.34
CA VAL A 235 -4.91 11.92 -8.89
C VAL A 235 -4.39 13.12 -8.09
N LEU A 236 -4.57 13.09 -6.77
CA LEU A 236 -3.99 14.09 -5.87
C LEU A 236 -2.58 13.66 -5.46
N ALA A 237 -1.57 14.23 -6.10
CA ALA A 237 -0.16 13.99 -5.81
C ALA A 237 0.31 14.86 -4.64
N VAL A 238 0.87 14.22 -3.61
CA VAL A 238 1.20 14.88 -2.33
C VAL A 238 2.70 14.83 -2.06
N GLY A 239 3.33 16.01 -2.01
CA GLY A 239 4.69 16.18 -1.51
C GLY A 239 4.75 16.34 0.01
N ALA A 240 5.95 16.26 0.58
CA ALA A 240 6.15 16.34 2.03
C ALA A 240 6.73 17.69 2.46
N ALA A 241 6.13 18.28 3.50
CA ALA A 241 6.65 19.46 4.20
C ALA A 241 7.27 19.07 5.56
N ASP A 242 8.28 19.83 5.97
CA ASP A 242 8.76 19.94 7.34
C ASP A 242 8.04 21.12 8.00
N THR A 243 7.34 20.88 9.12
CA THR A 243 6.64 21.92 9.87
C THR A 243 7.52 22.63 10.89
N ASN A 244 8.80 22.26 10.97
CA ASN A 244 9.78 22.76 11.93
C ASN A 244 9.32 22.65 13.41
N GLY A 245 8.38 21.74 13.69
CA GLY A 245 7.72 21.60 15.00
C GLY A 245 6.75 22.72 15.37
N THR A 246 6.39 23.61 14.45
CA THR A 246 5.44 24.72 14.68
C THR A 246 4.03 24.40 14.16
N VAL A 247 3.09 25.32 14.39
CA VAL A 247 1.67 25.22 13.96
C VAL A 247 1.39 26.11 12.74
N GLY A 248 2.26 27.08 12.45
CA GLY A 248 2.01 28.08 11.42
C GLY A 248 2.96 27.87 10.27
N THR A 249 2.42 27.73 9.05
CA THR A 249 3.16 27.37 7.82
C THR A 249 4.12 28.47 7.30
N GLY A 250 4.60 29.35 8.18
CA GLY A 250 5.40 30.54 7.87
C GLY A 250 6.90 30.28 7.88
N ASP A 251 7.36 29.22 8.54
CA ASP A 251 8.73 28.70 8.50
C ASP A 251 8.84 27.30 7.87
N ASP A 252 7.71 26.68 7.54
CA ASP A 252 7.63 25.39 6.87
C ASP A 252 8.32 25.41 5.50
N VAL A 253 8.91 24.26 5.14
CA VAL A 253 9.71 24.05 3.93
C VAL A 253 9.41 22.69 3.30
N LEU A 254 9.60 22.57 1.99
CA LEU A 254 9.61 21.25 1.32
C LEU A 254 10.77 20.41 1.88
N THR A 255 10.53 19.13 2.15
CA THR A 255 11.61 18.23 2.59
C THR A 255 12.59 17.94 1.45
N ASP A 256 13.85 17.71 1.80
CA ASP A 256 14.92 17.34 0.87
C ASP A 256 14.62 16.05 0.08
N PHE A 257 13.94 15.11 0.73
CA PHE A 257 13.53 13.84 0.14
C PHE A 257 12.27 13.91 -0.72
N SER A 258 11.43 14.95 -0.63
CA SER A 258 10.19 14.99 -1.41
C SER A 258 10.50 15.08 -2.90
N SER A 259 10.11 14.07 -3.68
CA SER A 259 10.26 14.10 -5.14
C SER A 259 9.56 15.33 -5.71
N ARG A 260 10.28 16.02 -6.61
CA ARG A 260 9.97 17.41 -7.00
C ARG A 260 9.13 17.50 -8.27
N GLY A 261 9.19 16.47 -9.11
CA GLY A 261 8.60 16.46 -10.45
C GLY A 261 9.37 17.37 -11.42
N ASP A 262 8.80 17.53 -12.62
CA ASP A 262 9.39 18.30 -13.73
C ASP A 262 8.52 19.53 -14.09
N ASP A 263 8.71 20.09 -15.28
CA ASP A 263 7.89 21.21 -15.79
C ASP A 263 6.50 20.78 -16.30
N SER A 264 6.31 19.49 -16.58
CA SER A 264 5.03 18.89 -17.02
C SER A 264 4.14 18.54 -15.82
N ARG A 265 4.72 17.98 -14.76
CA ARG A 265 4.03 17.49 -13.57
C ARG A 265 4.87 17.66 -12.31
N ARG A 266 4.34 18.48 -11.38
CA ARG A 266 4.80 18.65 -10.00
C ARG A 266 3.70 18.18 -9.03
N PRO A 267 3.97 18.03 -7.72
CA PRO A 267 2.93 17.72 -6.75
C PRO A 267 1.79 18.74 -6.81
N ASP A 268 0.57 18.33 -6.47
CA ASP A 268 -0.58 19.24 -6.46
C ASP A 268 -0.55 20.17 -5.23
N LEU A 269 -0.06 19.64 -4.11
CA LEU A 269 0.16 20.33 -2.84
C LEU A 269 1.17 19.57 -1.99
N VAL A 270 1.60 20.17 -0.89
CA VAL A 270 2.37 19.50 0.18
C VAL A 270 1.56 19.38 1.46
N ALA A 271 1.93 18.42 2.30
CA ALA A 271 1.41 18.29 3.66
C ALA A 271 2.52 17.83 4.62
N PRO A 272 2.35 17.98 5.95
CA PRO A 272 3.32 17.54 6.93
C PRO A 272 3.68 16.06 6.74
N GLY A 273 4.96 15.80 6.48
CA GLY A 273 5.46 14.46 6.13
C GLY A 273 6.81 14.09 6.73
N LYS A 274 7.37 14.94 7.60
CA LYS A 274 8.66 14.71 8.24
C LYS A 274 8.50 14.40 9.73
N SER A 275 9.16 13.33 10.19
CA SER A 275 9.26 12.96 11.60
C SER A 275 7.91 12.88 12.31
N ILE A 276 6.90 12.37 11.59
CA ILE A 276 5.54 12.18 12.07
C ILE A 276 5.53 11.00 13.03
N VAL A 277 5.03 11.22 14.25
CA VAL A 277 4.85 10.18 15.27
C VAL A 277 3.44 9.62 15.15
N SER A 278 3.35 8.32 14.87
CA SER A 278 2.09 7.58 14.71
C SER A 278 2.19 6.22 15.43
N LEU A 279 1.18 5.37 15.26
CA LEU A 279 1.12 4.04 15.87
C LEU A 279 2.30 3.16 15.43
N ARG A 280 2.79 2.35 16.36
CA ARG A 280 3.84 1.35 16.17
C ARG A 280 3.23 -0.02 15.88
N ASP A 281 3.92 -0.81 15.08
CA ASP A 281 3.69 -2.25 14.91
C ASP A 281 4.86 -3.05 15.54
N PRO A 282 4.74 -3.55 16.79
CA PRO A 282 5.84 -4.18 17.50
C PRO A 282 6.27 -5.53 16.90
N GLY A 283 7.55 -5.64 16.52
CA GLY A 283 8.10 -6.85 15.88
C GLY A 283 7.93 -6.91 14.36
N SER A 284 7.41 -5.85 13.75
CA SER A 284 7.43 -5.67 12.29
C SER A 284 8.84 -5.38 11.76
N TYR A 285 9.07 -5.59 10.47
CA TYR A 285 10.37 -5.36 9.84
C TYR A 285 10.93 -3.94 10.10
N VAL A 286 10.12 -2.88 9.99
CA VAL A 286 10.61 -1.51 10.25
C VAL A 286 10.89 -1.29 11.73
N ASP A 287 10.08 -1.87 12.62
CA ASP A 287 10.27 -1.74 14.08
C ASP A 287 11.53 -2.45 14.58
N GLU A 288 11.83 -3.64 14.09
CA GLU A 288 13.03 -4.39 14.46
C GLU A 288 14.30 -3.73 13.91
N ASN A 289 14.27 -3.26 12.66
CA ASN A 289 15.43 -2.67 12.00
C ASN A 289 15.69 -1.19 12.35
N ASN A 290 14.73 -0.48 12.94
CA ASN A 290 14.87 0.95 13.29
C ASN A 290 14.46 1.23 14.76
N PRO A 291 15.11 0.61 15.76
CA PRO A 291 14.71 0.73 17.17
C PRO A 291 14.79 2.16 17.73
N THR A 292 15.57 3.05 17.11
CA THR A 292 15.66 4.48 17.47
C THR A 292 14.50 5.33 16.97
N ALA A 293 13.63 4.79 16.10
CA ALA A 293 12.38 5.43 15.69
C ALA A 293 11.23 5.19 16.68
N ARG A 294 11.41 4.29 17.67
CA ARG A 294 10.40 3.99 18.71
C ARG A 294 10.23 5.18 19.65
N VAL A 295 8.98 5.53 19.93
CA VAL A 295 8.59 6.64 20.83
C VAL A 295 7.75 6.06 21.97
N GLY A 296 8.41 5.64 23.05
CA GLY A 296 7.76 4.82 24.07
C GLY A 296 7.40 3.42 23.53
N ASP A 297 6.36 2.82 24.10
CA ASP A 297 5.98 1.43 23.78
C ASP A 297 5.04 1.33 22.57
N ASP A 298 4.15 2.31 22.38
CA ASP A 298 3.02 2.25 21.42
C ASP A 298 3.22 3.06 20.13
N LEU A 299 4.24 3.92 20.05
CA LEU A 299 4.40 4.88 18.94
C LEU A 299 5.74 4.72 18.19
N PHE A 300 5.73 5.11 16.92
CA PHE A 300 6.84 5.02 15.99
C PHE A 300 6.90 6.27 15.13
N LYS A 301 8.12 6.73 14.82
CA LYS A 301 8.37 7.98 14.09
C LYS A 301 8.85 7.70 12.67
N GLY A 302 8.26 8.34 11.66
CA GLY A 302 8.64 8.18 10.25
C GLY A 302 8.54 9.46 9.42
N SER A 303 9.28 9.48 8.31
CA SER A 303 9.34 10.57 7.34
C SER A 303 9.18 10.04 5.92
N GLY A 304 8.34 10.70 5.13
CA GLY A 304 8.05 10.32 3.75
C GLY A 304 6.86 11.07 3.18
N THR A 305 6.77 11.06 1.84
CA THR A 305 5.56 11.49 1.14
C THR A 305 4.38 10.55 1.41
N SER A 306 4.62 9.32 1.87
CA SER A 306 3.64 8.39 2.44
C SER A 306 2.88 9.01 3.63
N GLN A 307 3.60 9.55 4.62
CA GLN A 307 3.02 10.21 5.78
C GLN A 307 2.18 11.43 5.36
N ALA A 308 2.71 12.25 4.44
CA ALA A 308 1.97 13.40 3.89
C ALA A 308 0.68 12.97 3.15
N ALA A 309 0.74 11.91 2.34
CA ALA A 309 -0.43 11.34 1.67
C ALA A 309 -1.47 10.81 2.67
N ALA A 310 -1.04 10.19 3.77
CA ALA A 310 -1.92 9.73 4.84
C ALA A 310 -2.61 10.91 5.57
N VAL A 311 -1.87 12.00 5.86
CA VAL A 311 -2.44 13.25 6.40
C VAL A 311 -3.52 13.81 5.48
N VAL A 312 -3.23 13.90 4.17
CA VAL A 312 -4.19 14.36 3.16
C VAL A 312 -5.39 13.43 3.05
N SER A 313 -5.21 12.10 3.16
CA SER A 313 -6.31 11.12 3.09
C SER A 313 -7.30 11.26 4.26
N GLY A 314 -6.79 11.52 5.46
CA GLY A 314 -7.61 11.92 6.61
C GLY A 314 -8.31 13.26 6.36
N ALA A 315 -7.59 14.27 5.86
CA ALA A 315 -8.16 15.58 5.57
C ALA A 315 -9.28 15.56 4.52
N VAL A 316 -9.14 14.73 3.47
CA VAL A 316 -10.19 14.45 2.48
C VAL A 316 -11.41 13.81 3.15
N SER A 317 -11.20 12.88 4.09
CA SER A 317 -12.30 12.24 4.83
C SER A 317 -13.10 13.25 5.67
N LEU A 318 -12.41 14.18 6.35
CA LEU A 318 -13.04 15.28 7.06
C LEU A 318 -13.80 16.22 6.11
N LEU A 319 -13.20 16.58 4.97
CA LEU A 319 -13.83 17.44 3.96
C LEU A 319 -15.07 16.80 3.36
N LEU A 320 -15.05 15.50 3.08
CA LEU A 320 -16.18 14.75 2.54
C LEU A 320 -17.30 14.56 3.57
N GLN A 321 -17.01 14.41 4.86
CA GLN A 321 -18.08 14.48 5.87
C GLN A 321 -18.71 15.88 5.92
N ALA A 322 -17.90 16.94 5.82
CA ALA A 322 -18.39 18.32 5.81
C ALA A 322 -19.19 18.66 4.53
N ARG A 323 -18.86 18.02 3.40
CA ARG A 323 -19.38 18.30 2.05
C ARG A 323 -19.53 16.98 1.25
N PRO A 324 -20.55 16.16 1.53
CA PRO A 324 -20.66 14.79 1.02
C PRO A 324 -20.80 14.68 -0.50
N ASP A 325 -21.41 15.70 -1.12
CA ASP A 325 -21.73 15.74 -2.56
C ASP A 325 -20.53 16.07 -3.45
N LEU A 326 -19.35 16.39 -2.90
CA LEU A 326 -18.18 16.75 -3.71
C LEU A 326 -17.72 15.58 -4.57
N THR A 327 -17.47 15.86 -5.85
CA THR A 327 -16.75 14.95 -6.74
C THR A 327 -15.24 14.97 -6.44
N PRO A 328 -14.46 13.97 -6.89
CA PRO A 328 -13.01 14.00 -6.73
C PRO A 328 -12.33 15.24 -7.36
N ASP A 329 -12.80 15.69 -8.54
CA ASP A 329 -12.31 16.94 -9.16
C ASP A 329 -12.59 18.17 -8.28
N GLU A 330 -13.76 18.24 -7.64
CA GLU A 330 -14.11 19.32 -6.73
C GLU A 330 -13.34 19.25 -5.39
N VAL A 331 -13.02 18.04 -4.90
CA VAL A 331 -12.10 17.86 -3.76
C VAL A 331 -10.69 18.34 -4.09
N LYS A 332 -10.13 17.91 -5.23
CA LYS A 332 -8.80 18.35 -5.68
C LYS A 332 -8.75 19.87 -5.86
N ALA A 333 -9.79 20.46 -6.44
CA ALA A 333 -9.93 21.90 -6.54
C ALA A 333 -10.10 22.60 -5.18
N ALA A 334 -10.71 21.96 -4.19
CA ALA A 334 -10.92 22.56 -2.86
C ALA A 334 -9.59 22.70 -2.12
N LEU A 335 -8.80 21.62 -2.10
CA LEU A 335 -7.51 21.57 -1.40
C LEU A 335 -6.45 22.44 -2.08
N THR A 336 -6.34 22.39 -3.41
CA THR A 336 -5.35 23.19 -4.15
C THR A 336 -5.66 24.70 -4.09
N ARG A 337 -6.92 25.12 -4.28
CA ARG A 337 -7.31 26.54 -4.15
C ARG A 337 -7.28 27.04 -2.70
N SER A 338 -7.36 26.16 -1.72
CA SER A 338 -7.31 26.53 -0.30
C SER A 338 -5.90 26.63 0.26
N ALA A 339 -4.90 26.01 -0.38
CA ALA A 339 -3.55 25.87 0.14
C ALA A 339 -2.95 27.18 0.72
N SER A 340 -2.13 27.00 1.75
CA SER A 340 -1.31 28.03 2.38
C SER A 340 -0.02 28.23 1.58
N HIS A 341 0.46 29.48 1.52
CA HIS A 341 1.77 29.77 0.93
C HIS A 341 2.88 29.21 1.85
N VAL A 342 3.78 28.41 1.28
CA VAL A 342 5.00 27.90 1.96
C VAL A 342 6.10 28.95 1.86
N SER A 343 6.90 29.12 2.91
CA SER A 343 7.84 30.25 3.05
C SER A 343 8.82 30.43 1.86
N VAL A 344 9.27 29.33 1.27
CA VAL A 344 10.19 29.29 0.12
C VAL A 344 9.40 29.24 -1.19
N ALA A 345 9.80 30.08 -2.15
CA ALA A 345 9.29 30.05 -3.52
C ALA A 345 9.85 28.85 -4.32
N ASP A 346 9.53 27.64 -3.87
CA ASP A 346 9.88 26.38 -4.51
C ASP A 346 8.68 25.86 -5.32
N PRO A 347 8.74 25.78 -6.66
CA PRO A 347 7.61 25.32 -7.46
C PRO A 347 7.20 23.86 -7.21
N ALA A 348 8.03 23.06 -6.54
CA ALA A 348 7.70 21.69 -6.14
C ALA A 348 6.71 21.60 -4.96
N VAL A 349 6.35 22.73 -4.31
CA VAL A 349 5.24 22.75 -3.33
C VAL A 349 3.85 22.70 -3.98
N GLY A 350 3.76 22.74 -5.30
CA GLY A 350 2.50 22.75 -6.03
C GLY A 350 1.70 24.02 -5.75
N ALA A 351 0.46 23.87 -5.31
CA ALA A 351 -0.38 24.99 -4.87
C ALA A 351 0.02 25.56 -3.50
N GLY A 352 0.93 24.90 -2.77
CA GLY A 352 1.31 25.22 -1.40
C GLY A 352 0.90 24.11 -0.42
N GLU A 353 0.85 24.45 0.86
CA GLU A 353 0.57 23.48 1.93
C GLU A 353 -0.92 23.31 2.23
N LEU A 354 -1.31 22.08 2.58
CA LEU A 354 -2.67 21.69 2.93
C LEU A 354 -3.31 22.61 3.99
N ASN A 355 -4.33 23.37 3.60
CA ASN A 355 -5.15 24.17 4.50
C ASN A 355 -6.60 23.69 4.46
N LEU A 356 -6.93 22.74 5.33
CA LEU A 356 -8.24 22.10 5.41
C LEU A 356 -9.32 23.06 5.96
N ALA A 357 -8.96 23.87 6.96
CA ALA A 357 -9.86 24.87 7.53
C ALA A 357 -10.36 25.88 6.47
N LYS A 358 -9.53 26.23 5.49
CA LYS A 358 -9.94 27.04 4.33
C LYS A 358 -10.67 26.20 3.27
N ALA A 359 -10.25 24.95 3.02
CA ALA A 359 -10.83 24.06 2.00
C ALA A 359 -12.33 23.82 2.18
N VAL A 360 -12.79 23.62 3.43
CA VAL A 360 -14.23 23.43 3.73
C VAL A 360 -15.07 24.57 3.18
N HIS A 361 -14.55 25.81 3.18
CA HIS A 361 -15.26 26.99 2.71
C HIS A 361 -14.93 27.38 1.25
N THR A 362 -14.02 26.69 0.57
CA THR A 362 -13.57 27.03 -0.79
C THR A 362 -14.65 26.74 -1.85
N PRO A 363 -15.03 27.72 -2.70
CA PRO A 363 -15.94 27.50 -3.82
C PRO A 363 -15.30 26.65 -4.92
N VAL A 364 -15.93 25.52 -5.24
CA VAL A 364 -15.44 24.53 -6.21
C VAL A 364 -16.49 24.02 -7.19
N LYS A 365 -17.73 24.52 -7.11
CA LYS A 365 -18.85 24.02 -7.91
C LYS A 365 -18.50 23.98 -9.41
N ASN A 366 -18.71 22.82 -10.03
CA ASN A 366 -18.39 22.52 -11.43
C ASN A 366 -16.88 22.54 -11.75
N ALA A 367 -16.00 22.34 -10.77
CA ALA A 367 -14.59 22.06 -11.08
C ALA A 367 -14.49 20.68 -11.75
N THR A 368 -13.82 20.63 -12.90
CA THR A 368 -13.63 19.42 -13.70
C THR A 368 -12.22 19.39 -14.26
N GLN A 369 -11.60 18.22 -14.30
CA GLN A 369 -10.30 18.02 -14.94
C GLN A 369 -10.46 17.70 -16.44
N THR A 370 -9.54 18.19 -17.26
CA THR A 370 -9.59 18.08 -18.73
C THR A 370 -8.37 17.39 -19.32
N TRP A 371 -7.64 16.63 -18.51
CA TRP A 371 -6.48 15.85 -18.95
C TRP A 371 -6.89 14.74 -19.91
N ALA A 372 -5.99 14.35 -20.81
CA ALA A 372 -6.17 13.11 -21.57
C ALA A 372 -6.16 11.92 -20.59
N ARG A 373 -6.80 10.82 -20.96
CA ARG A 373 -6.93 9.65 -20.11
C ARG A 373 -5.99 8.54 -20.52
N SER A 374 -5.55 7.76 -19.54
CA SER A 374 -4.85 6.51 -19.79
C SER A 374 -5.73 5.52 -20.54
N THR A 375 -5.19 4.94 -21.60
CA THR A 375 -5.79 3.79 -22.26
C THR A 375 -5.60 2.50 -21.46
N GLY A 376 -4.63 2.46 -20.54
CA GLY A 376 -4.23 1.26 -19.80
C GLY A 376 -3.64 0.14 -20.66
N THR A 377 -3.34 0.41 -21.94
CA THR A 377 -2.83 -0.58 -22.91
C THR A 377 -1.31 -0.56 -23.06
N GLY A 378 -0.61 0.18 -22.20
CA GLY A 378 0.85 0.23 -22.12
C GLY A 378 1.46 -1.08 -21.62
N SER A 379 2.75 -1.04 -21.34
CA SER A 379 3.49 -2.21 -20.88
C SER A 379 3.41 -2.34 -19.35
N LEU A 380 3.11 -3.54 -18.84
CA LEU A 380 3.18 -3.82 -17.42
C LEU A 380 4.62 -3.69 -16.92
N GLU A 381 5.58 -4.14 -17.72
CA GLU A 381 7.02 -4.02 -17.43
C GLU A 381 7.46 -2.56 -17.34
N ALA A 382 7.05 -1.71 -18.27
CA ALA A 382 7.35 -0.28 -18.20
C ALA A 382 6.64 0.44 -17.04
N SER A 383 5.61 -0.19 -16.44
CA SER A 383 4.95 0.30 -15.21
C SER A 383 5.79 0.00 -13.97
N ARG A 384 6.54 -1.11 -13.96
CA ARG A 384 7.45 -1.49 -12.85
C ARG A 384 8.62 -0.54 -12.71
N GLY A 385 9.15 -0.06 -13.84
CA GLY A 385 10.41 0.70 -13.86
C GLY A 385 11.59 -0.21 -13.53
N GLY A 386 12.40 0.18 -12.55
CA GLY A 386 13.51 -0.61 -12.00
C GLY A 386 13.14 -1.46 -10.78
N ALA A 387 11.89 -1.45 -10.33
CA ALA A 387 11.46 -2.19 -9.15
C ALA A 387 10.72 -3.48 -9.53
N HIS A 388 11.37 -4.63 -9.31
CA HIS A 388 10.81 -5.95 -9.62
C HIS A 388 10.68 -6.82 -8.36
N LEU A 389 9.59 -7.58 -8.26
CA LEU A 389 9.59 -8.78 -7.43
C LEU A 389 10.56 -9.81 -8.03
N ALA A 390 11.22 -10.58 -7.19
CA ALA A 390 12.01 -11.73 -7.58
C ALA A 390 11.66 -12.98 -6.78
N LEU A 391 11.82 -14.13 -7.41
CA LEU A 391 11.67 -15.46 -6.83
C LEU A 391 12.98 -16.23 -7.03
N ASP A 392 13.64 -16.63 -5.94
CA ASP A 392 14.93 -17.34 -5.99
C ASP A 392 15.93 -16.65 -6.96
N ASP A 393 16.09 -15.33 -6.80
CA ASP A 393 16.86 -14.39 -7.64
C ASP A 393 16.37 -14.21 -9.11
N VAL A 394 15.23 -14.78 -9.50
CA VAL A 394 14.61 -14.58 -10.83
C VAL A 394 13.54 -13.50 -10.76
N ALA A 395 13.79 -12.36 -11.40
CA ALA A 395 12.85 -11.23 -11.47
C ALA A 395 11.57 -11.58 -12.26
N LEU A 396 10.42 -11.16 -11.74
CA LEU A 396 9.12 -11.13 -12.43
C LEU A 396 9.14 -10.02 -13.48
N ALA A 397 9.54 -10.36 -14.71
CA ALA A 397 9.74 -9.40 -15.78
C ALA A 397 8.84 -9.63 -17.01
N GLY A 398 8.69 -8.57 -17.81
CA GLY A 398 7.89 -8.54 -19.03
C GLY A 398 6.39 -8.45 -18.76
N GLU A 399 5.60 -8.79 -19.77
CA GLU A 399 4.13 -8.81 -19.70
C GLU A 399 3.61 -10.07 -18.96
N ASN A 400 4.09 -10.25 -17.73
CA ASN A 400 3.69 -11.32 -16.81
C ASN A 400 3.29 -10.71 -15.47
N ASP A 401 2.28 -11.27 -14.84
CA ASP A 401 1.98 -11.11 -13.40
C ASP A 401 2.45 -12.35 -12.63
N LEU A 402 2.18 -12.40 -11.32
CA LEU A 402 2.44 -13.54 -10.44
C LEU A 402 1.78 -14.87 -10.89
N PHE A 403 0.88 -14.83 -11.88
CA PHE A 403 0.20 -15.99 -12.45
C PHE A 403 0.60 -16.29 -13.91
N GLY A 404 1.67 -15.67 -14.42
CA GLY A 404 2.17 -15.82 -15.78
C GLY A 404 1.69 -14.71 -16.72
N PRO A 405 1.48 -14.98 -18.03
CA PRO A 405 1.22 -13.93 -19.01
C PRO A 405 0.01 -13.04 -18.67
N PHE A 406 0.23 -11.73 -18.69
CA PHE A 406 -0.76 -10.68 -18.43
C PHE A 406 -0.98 -9.85 -19.69
N SER A 407 -2.24 -9.49 -19.96
CA SER A 407 -2.59 -8.63 -21.10
C SER A 407 -3.22 -7.35 -20.60
N THR A 408 -2.41 -6.29 -20.52
CA THR A 408 -2.84 -4.94 -20.13
C THR A 408 -4.04 -4.47 -20.95
N ALA A 409 -4.05 -4.70 -22.26
CA ALA A 409 -5.20 -4.38 -23.13
C ALA A 409 -6.48 -5.17 -22.81
N THR A 410 -6.38 -6.45 -22.45
CA THR A 410 -7.54 -7.26 -22.05
C THR A 410 -8.05 -6.82 -20.67
N TRP A 411 -7.13 -6.54 -19.75
CA TRP A 411 -7.43 -6.03 -18.42
C TRP A 411 -8.07 -4.64 -18.45
N ALA A 412 -7.52 -3.67 -19.18
CA ALA A 412 -8.03 -2.30 -19.24
C ALA A 412 -9.47 -2.25 -19.78
N ALA A 413 -9.78 -3.11 -20.77
CA ALA A 413 -11.15 -3.28 -21.27
C ALA A 413 -12.10 -3.82 -20.18
N ALA A 414 -11.66 -4.81 -19.39
CA ALA A 414 -12.44 -5.38 -18.29
C ALA A 414 -12.59 -4.42 -17.10
N SER A 415 -11.53 -3.68 -16.72
CA SER A 415 -11.54 -2.69 -15.64
C SER A 415 -12.46 -1.52 -16.00
N SER A 416 -12.33 -0.98 -17.23
CA SER A 416 -13.25 0.03 -17.78
C SER A 416 -14.72 -0.41 -17.81
N ALA A 417 -14.99 -1.70 -18.00
CA ALA A 417 -16.33 -2.28 -17.99
C ALA A 417 -16.86 -2.60 -16.58
N GLY A 418 -16.03 -2.51 -15.54
CA GLY A 418 -16.37 -2.96 -14.19
C GLY A 418 -16.47 -4.48 -14.04
N THR A 419 -15.81 -5.25 -14.93
CA THR A 419 -15.83 -6.71 -14.96
C THR A 419 -14.46 -7.35 -14.74
N ALA A 420 -13.41 -6.55 -14.46
CA ALA A 420 -12.10 -7.08 -14.08
C ALA A 420 -12.16 -7.86 -12.76
N TRP A 421 -13.02 -7.45 -11.83
CA TRP A 421 -13.28 -8.15 -10.57
C TRP A 421 -14.71 -8.67 -10.50
N VAL A 422 -14.90 -9.99 -10.34
CA VAL A 422 -16.22 -10.62 -10.20
C VAL A 422 -16.14 -11.78 -9.19
N GLY A 423 -16.93 -11.72 -8.12
CA GLY A 423 -17.17 -12.86 -7.22
C GLY A 423 -15.93 -13.42 -6.53
N GLY A 424 -14.93 -12.59 -6.21
CA GLY A 424 -13.64 -13.05 -5.67
C GLY A 424 -12.68 -13.59 -6.73
N THR A 425 -12.91 -13.26 -8.01
CA THR A 425 -11.95 -13.51 -9.09
C THR A 425 -11.53 -12.20 -9.74
N TRP A 426 -10.23 -12.07 -10.03
CA TRP A 426 -9.67 -10.98 -10.82
C TRP A 426 -9.18 -11.53 -12.15
N MET A 427 -9.62 -10.96 -13.27
CA MET A 427 -9.29 -11.43 -14.61
C MET A 427 -9.53 -12.94 -14.84
N GLY A 428 -10.53 -13.50 -14.15
CA GLY A 428 -10.87 -14.94 -14.19
C GLY A 428 -9.95 -15.84 -13.36
N ARG A 429 -9.00 -15.28 -12.60
CA ARG A 429 -8.15 -15.98 -11.63
C ARG A 429 -8.70 -15.77 -10.22
N GLU A 430 -8.69 -16.80 -9.40
CA GLU A 430 -9.27 -16.75 -8.05
C GLU A 430 -8.34 -16.03 -7.06
N LEU A 431 -8.88 -15.01 -6.39
CA LEU A 431 -8.24 -14.10 -5.43
C LEU A 431 -9.31 -13.72 -4.38
N THR A 432 -9.62 -14.63 -3.47
CA THR A 432 -11.03 -14.75 -3.08
C THR A 432 -11.47 -13.87 -1.92
N GLY A 433 -12.66 -13.31 -2.09
CA GLY A 433 -13.40 -12.49 -1.13
C GLY A 433 -14.75 -12.18 -1.76
N SER A 434 -15.86 -12.61 -1.15
CA SER A 434 -17.15 -12.71 -1.87
C SER A 434 -18.40 -12.17 -1.16
N SER A 435 -18.32 -11.69 0.10
CA SER A 435 -19.45 -10.98 0.72
C SER A 435 -19.08 -10.11 1.91
N TRP A 436 -19.80 -8.99 2.04
CA TRP A 436 -19.82 -8.11 3.20
C TRP A 436 -20.72 -8.69 4.30
N ALA A 437 -20.12 -9.13 5.41
CA ALA A 437 -20.83 -9.51 6.62
C ALA A 437 -20.17 -8.78 7.80
N GLY A 438 -20.63 -7.55 8.09
CA GLY A 438 -19.93 -6.68 9.04
C GLY A 438 -20.02 -7.10 10.51
N SER A 439 -18.85 -7.34 11.11
CA SER A 439 -18.54 -7.13 12.52
C SER A 439 -17.16 -6.46 12.63
N SER A 440 -16.86 -5.84 13.76
CA SER A 440 -15.50 -5.38 14.10
C SER A 440 -14.52 -6.57 14.26
N TRP A 441 -13.24 -6.33 14.59
CA TRP A 441 -12.22 -7.39 14.81
C TRP A 441 -12.68 -8.55 15.72
N ALA A 442 -13.68 -8.33 16.58
CA ALA A 442 -14.49 -9.41 17.13
C ALA A 442 -15.45 -9.99 16.06
N ALA A 443 -14.89 -10.86 15.22
CA ALA A 443 -15.59 -11.79 14.30
C ALA A 443 -16.30 -11.20 13.08
N ALA A 444 -15.54 -10.59 12.15
CA ALA A 444 -15.76 -10.79 10.71
C ALA A 444 -14.52 -10.44 9.88
N SER A 445 -13.90 -11.44 9.25
CA SER A 445 -13.24 -11.23 7.96
C SER A 445 -14.31 -11.12 6.87
N TRP A 446 -13.99 -10.47 5.75
CA TRP A 446 -14.68 -10.85 4.50
C TRP A 446 -14.47 -12.35 4.31
N ALA A 447 -15.45 -13.06 3.75
CA ALA A 447 -15.34 -14.49 3.48
C ALA A 447 -14.22 -14.73 2.44
N GLY A 448 -12.99 -14.80 2.94
CA GLY A 448 -11.77 -14.66 2.16
C GLY A 448 -11.19 -16.01 1.81
N LEU A 449 -10.46 -16.06 0.70
CA LEU A 449 -9.48 -17.10 0.45
C LEU A 449 -8.21 -16.49 -0.16
N HIS A 450 -7.15 -17.23 0.08
CA HIS A 450 -5.81 -17.15 -0.47
C HIS A 450 -5.76 -17.23 -2.01
N TRP A 451 -4.59 -16.97 -2.57
CA TRP A 451 -4.23 -17.31 -3.94
C TRP A 451 -4.35 -18.83 -4.14
N SER A 452 -5.39 -19.33 -4.81
CA SER A 452 -5.61 -20.78 -5.02
C SER A 452 -4.79 -21.36 -6.19
N GLY A 453 -3.51 -21.00 -6.25
CA GLY A 453 -2.53 -21.54 -7.21
C GLY A 453 -1.91 -22.85 -6.73
N THR A 454 -1.69 -23.82 -7.62
CA THR A 454 -1.06 -25.10 -7.26
C THR A 454 0.39 -24.93 -6.80
N SER A 455 0.63 -25.19 -5.51
CA SER A 455 1.94 -25.42 -4.86
C SER A 455 3.00 -24.32 -5.03
N TRP A 456 2.93 -23.30 -4.18
CA TRP A 456 3.99 -22.28 -3.97
C TRP A 456 4.61 -22.32 -2.56
N SER A 457 4.45 -23.44 -1.84
CA SER A 457 5.01 -23.63 -0.51
C SER A 457 6.53 -23.92 -0.55
N GLY A 458 7.34 -22.99 -0.01
CA GLY A 458 8.77 -23.21 0.23
C GLY A 458 9.74 -22.44 -0.67
N LEU A 459 9.34 -21.27 -1.17
CA LEU A 459 10.15 -20.44 -2.07
C LEU A 459 10.45 -19.07 -1.45
N HIS A 460 11.58 -18.46 -1.81
CA HIS A 460 12.01 -17.17 -1.28
C HIS A 460 11.73 -16.03 -2.28
N TRP A 461 10.96 -15.04 -1.83
CA TRP A 461 10.66 -13.83 -2.59
C TRP A 461 11.33 -12.61 -1.97
N SER A 462 11.72 -11.65 -2.81
CA SER A 462 12.33 -10.37 -2.42
C SER A 462 12.07 -9.28 -3.46
N GLY A 463 12.33 -8.02 -3.10
CA GLY A 463 12.45 -6.93 -4.07
C GLY A 463 13.87 -6.78 -4.61
N LEU A 464 14.03 -6.64 -5.92
CA LEU A 464 15.28 -6.24 -6.59
C LEU A 464 15.21 -4.80 -7.12
N HIS A 465 16.39 -4.19 -7.27
CA HIS A 465 16.65 -2.81 -7.71
C HIS A 465 17.86 -2.81 -8.67
#